data_AF-A0A2V8K2H9-F1
#
_entry.id   AF-A0A2V8K2H9-F1
#
_cell.length_a   1.000
_cell.length_b   1.000
_cell.length_c   1.000
_cell.angle_alpha   90.00
_cell.angle_beta   90.00
_cell.angle_gamma   90.00
#
_symmetry.space_group_name_H-M   'P 1'
#
loop_
_entity.id
_entity.type
_entity.pdbx_description
1 polymer ?
#
loop_
_entity_poly.entity_id
_entity_poly.type
_entity_poly.pdbx_seq_one_letter_code
_entity_poly.pdbx_strand_id
1 'polypeptide(L)'
;MARGLATVGVRHLLWFAIAAHVPVGIGAFAFGPRFLLQFFISPFQFFILVPWLMAFYSLKTGLVPVKSGEPFRRDKAPRVYWINVAFCVGIGSVCFVLNLLISWLVVNR
;
A
#
# COMPACT_ATOMS: atom_id res chain seq x y z
N MET A 1 9.57 -12.68 -27.02
CA MET A 1 10.21 -13.00 -25.72
C MET A 1 10.14 -11.79 -24.77
N ALA A 2 9.03 -11.58 -24.06
CA ALA A 2 8.87 -10.45 -23.12
C ALA A 2 8.11 -10.82 -21.82
N ARG A 3 8.09 -12.11 -21.46
CA ARG A 3 7.35 -12.61 -20.28
C ARG A 3 8.17 -12.58 -18.98
N GLY A 4 9.47 -12.28 -19.04
CA GLY A 4 10.37 -12.32 -17.88
C GLY A 4 10.54 -11.01 -17.11
N LEU A 5 10.38 -9.84 -17.74
CA LEU A 5 10.69 -8.55 -17.10
C LEU A 5 9.56 -7.99 -16.23
N ALA A 6 8.29 -8.25 -16.58
CA ALA A 6 7.14 -7.69 -15.85
C ALA A 6 6.91 -8.36 -14.48
N THR A 7 7.24 -9.64 -14.34
CA THR A 7 7.13 -10.39 -13.07
C THR A 7 8.23 -10.01 -12.08
N VAL A 8 9.41 -9.65 -12.58
CA VAL A 8 10.52 -9.16 -11.77
C VAL A 8 10.11 -7.84 -11.10
N GLY A 9 9.63 -6.84 -11.83
CA GLY A 9 9.27 -5.54 -11.24
C GLY A 9 8.24 -5.62 -10.10
N VAL A 10 7.17 -6.40 -10.27
CA VAL A 10 6.08 -6.54 -9.29
C VAL A 10 6.53 -7.29 -8.04
N ARG A 11 7.29 -8.38 -8.21
CA ARG A 11 7.79 -9.17 -7.08
C ARG A 11 8.76 -8.33 -6.24
N HIS A 12 9.61 -7.53 -6.86
CA HIS A 12 10.53 -6.64 -6.15
C HIS A 12 9.79 -5.51 -5.44
N LEU A 13 8.74 -4.92 -6.04
CA LEU A 13 7.86 -3.94 -5.40
C LEU A 13 7.14 -4.50 -4.18
N LEU A 14 6.63 -5.74 -4.26
CA LEU A 14 5.99 -6.41 -3.14
C LEU A 14 6.99 -6.69 -2.01
N TRP A 15 8.21 -7.14 -2.34
CA TRP A 15 9.28 -7.33 -1.37
C TRP A 15 9.75 -6.01 -0.75
N PHE A 16 9.79 -4.91 -1.51
CA PHE A 16 10.07 -3.58 -0.99
C PHE A 16 8.97 -3.10 -0.04
N ALA A 17 7.70 -3.30 -0.39
CA ALA A 17 6.57 -2.97 0.48
C ALA A 17 6.63 -3.77 1.79
N ILE A 18 6.87 -5.08 1.72
CA ILE A 18 7.03 -5.94 2.91
C ILE A 18 8.26 -5.52 3.72
N ALA A 19 9.42 -5.34 3.09
CA ALA A 19 10.66 -4.93 3.75
C ALA A 19 10.58 -3.54 4.38
N ALA A 20 9.76 -2.63 3.84
CA ALA A 20 9.49 -1.33 4.44
C ALA A 20 8.47 -1.41 5.59
N HIS A 21 7.51 -2.35 5.53
CA HIS A 21 6.47 -2.49 6.56
C HIS A 21 6.90 -3.29 7.78
N VAL A 22 7.80 -4.25 7.63
CA VAL A 22 8.25 -5.10 8.74
C VAL A 22 8.98 -4.30 9.84
N PRO A 23 9.96 -3.41 9.53
CA PRO A 23 10.62 -2.58 10.55
C PRO A 23 9.64 -1.61 11.20
N VAL A 24 8.66 -1.11 10.45
CA VAL A 24 7.62 -0.23 10.96
C VAL A 24 6.69 -0.97 11.92
N GLY A 25 6.24 -2.18 11.55
CA GLY A 25 5.41 -3.02 12.42
C GLY A 25 6.13 -3.36 13.72
N ILE A 26 7.42 -3.72 13.64
CA ILE A 26 8.26 -4.01 14.81
C ILE A 26 8.47 -2.76 15.67
N GLY A 27 8.73 -1.60 15.05
CA GLY A 27 8.87 -0.31 15.75
C GLY A 27 7.57 0.12 16.44
N ALA A 28 6.41 -0.07 15.81
CA ALA A 28 5.11 0.28 16.36
C ALA A 28 4.79 -0.46 17.67
N PHE A 29 5.23 -1.71 17.83
CA PHE A 29 5.09 -2.44 19.09
C PHE A 29 5.98 -1.89 20.21
N ALA A 30 7.11 -1.25 19.87
CA ALA A 30 8.01 -0.65 20.86
C ALA A 30 7.55 0.72 21.38
N PHE A 31 6.61 1.39 20.69
CA PHE A 31 6.19 2.77 21.02
C PHE A 31 5.05 2.87 22.06
N GLY A 32 4.55 1.74 22.55
CA GLY A 32 3.56 1.69 23.64
C GLY A 32 2.11 2.03 23.23
N PRO A 33 1.14 1.84 24.15
CA PRO A 33 -0.29 1.87 23.84
C PRO A 33 -0.82 3.23 23.40
N ARG A 34 -0.24 4.34 23.89
CA ARG A 34 -0.64 5.71 23.48
C ARG A 34 -0.32 6.00 22.02
N PHE A 35 0.84 5.53 21.55
CA PHE A 35 1.24 5.64 20.15
C PHE A 35 0.31 4.82 19.24
N LEU A 36 0.02 3.57 19.62
CA LEU A 36 -0.89 2.71 18.85
C LEU A 36 -2.28 3.35 18.74
N LEU A 37 -2.79 3.91 19.84
CA LEU A 37 -4.10 4.55 19.86
C LEU A 37 -4.14 5.77 18.93
N GLN A 38 -3.11 6.63 18.97
CA GLN A 38 -2.99 7.76 18.05
C GLN A 38 -2.86 7.32 16.59
N PHE A 39 -2.05 6.30 16.34
CA PHE A 39 -1.80 5.77 15.00
C PHE A 39 -3.07 5.19 14.37
N PHE A 40 -3.87 4.43 15.13
CA PHE A 40 -5.09 3.77 14.64
C PHE A 40 -6.32 4.69 14.61
N ILE A 41 -6.42 5.68 15.49
CA ILE A 41 -7.55 6.64 15.49
C ILE A 41 -7.34 7.75 14.44
N SER A 42 -6.11 7.93 13.98
CA SER A 42 -5.76 8.94 12.99
C SER A 42 -6.65 8.88 11.73
N PRO A 43 -7.20 10.02 11.27
CA PRO A 43 -7.97 10.08 10.03
C PRO A 43 -7.14 9.67 8.80
N PHE A 44 -5.79 9.70 8.91
CA PHE A 44 -4.90 9.23 7.87
C PHE A 44 -5.01 7.73 7.58
N GLN A 45 -5.63 6.93 8.47
CA GLN A 45 -5.89 5.51 8.24
C GLN A 45 -6.72 5.25 6.97
N PHE A 46 -7.67 6.12 6.64
CA PHE A 46 -8.45 5.96 5.41
C PHE A 46 -7.57 6.04 4.15
N PHE A 47 -6.59 6.94 4.15
CA PHE A 47 -5.65 7.11 3.04
C PHE A 47 -4.65 5.96 2.91
N ILE A 48 -4.55 5.09 3.93
CA ILE A 48 -3.72 3.89 3.92
C ILE A 48 -4.56 2.69 3.49
N LEU A 49 -5.67 2.47 4.20
CA LEU A 49 -6.50 1.29 4.06
C LEU A 49 -7.21 1.26 2.72
N VAL A 50 -7.76 2.38 2.24
CA VAL A 50 -8.51 2.41 0.98
C VAL A 50 -7.62 2.01 -0.21
N PRO A 51 -6.42 2.59 -0.43
CA PRO A 51 -5.54 2.16 -1.50
C PRO A 51 -5.10 0.70 -1.37
N TRP A 52 -4.80 0.21 -0.17
CA TRP A 52 -4.40 -1.19 0.01
C TRP A 52 -5.54 -2.18 -0.20
N LEU A 53 -6.75 -1.86 0.26
CA LEU A 53 -7.96 -2.64 -0.05
C LEU A 53 -8.19 -2.69 -1.56
N MET A 54 -8.00 -1.57 -2.25
CA MET A 54 -8.13 -1.51 -3.71
C MET A 54 -7.06 -2.36 -4.41
N ALA A 55 -5.81 -2.31 -3.94
CA ALA A 55 -4.73 -3.16 -4.45
C ALA A 55 -5.03 -4.65 -4.20
N PHE A 56 -5.47 -5.01 -3.00
CA PHE A 56 -5.83 -6.37 -2.63
C PHE A 56 -7.00 -6.90 -3.46
N TYR A 57 -8.06 -6.11 -3.58
CA TYR A 57 -9.21 -6.44 -4.44
C TYR A 57 -8.76 -6.67 -5.88
N SER A 58 -7.91 -5.78 -6.40
CA SER A 58 -7.40 -5.88 -7.76
C SER A 58 -6.58 -7.15 -7.96
N LEU A 59 -5.66 -7.44 -7.04
CA LEU A 59 -4.84 -8.67 -7.06
C LEU A 59 -5.70 -9.94 -7.02
N LYS A 60 -6.77 -9.94 -6.22
CA LYS A 60 -7.67 -11.09 -6.06
C LYS A 60 -8.53 -11.32 -7.31
N THR A 61 -9.03 -10.25 -7.92
CA THR A 61 -9.98 -10.33 -9.04
C THR A 61 -9.32 -10.27 -10.41
N GLY A 62 -8.08 -9.78 -10.49
CA GLY A 62 -7.41 -9.47 -11.75
C GLY A 62 -7.97 -8.23 -12.46
N LEU A 63 -8.72 -7.39 -11.75
CA LEU A 63 -9.44 -6.23 -12.27
C LEU A 63 -9.13 -4.98 -11.44
N VAL A 64 -8.77 -3.87 -12.08
CA VAL A 64 -8.70 -2.56 -11.41
C VAL A 64 -9.99 -1.80 -11.72
N PRO A 65 -10.83 -1.48 -10.72
CA PRO A 65 -12.02 -0.69 -10.93
C PRO A 65 -11.64 0.76 -11.23
N VAL A 66 -12.28 1.32 -12.27
CA VAL A 66 -12.11 2.71 -12.67
C VAL A 66 -13.42 3.46 -12.46
N LYS A 67 -13.34 4.76 -12.17
CA LYS A 67 -14.52 5.61 -11.94
C LYS A 67 -15.40 5.74 -13.19
N SER A 68 -14.80 5.66 -14.37
CA SER A 68 -15.49 5.76 -15.66
C SER A 68 -14.80 4.90 -16.72
N GLY A 69 -15.58 4.14 -17.50
CA GLY A 69 -15.08 3.25 -18.55
C GLY A 69 -14.99 1.78 -18.14
N GLU A 70 -14.41 0.94 -19.01
CA GLU A 70 -14.20 -0.48 -18.70
C GLU A 70 -13.08 -0.64 -17.64
N PRO A 71 -13.25 -1.54 -16.66
CA PRO A 71 -12.21 -1.86 -15.69
C PRO A 71 -10.97 -2.43 -16.37
N PHE A 72 -9.78 -2.06 -15.88
CA PHE A 72 -8.54 -2.59 -16.43
C PHE A 72 -8.37 -4.05 -16.02
N ARG A 73 -8.42 -4.93 -17.00
CA ARG A 73 -8.17 -6.35 -16.78
C ARG A 73 -6.69 -6.69 -16.95
N ARG A 74 -6.19 -7.58 -16.10
CA ARG A 74 -4.79 -8.04 -16.12
C ARG A 74 -4.40 -8.72 -17.43
N ASP A 75 -5.32 -9.43 -18.07
CA ASP A 75 -5.16 -10.15 -19.33
C ASP A 75 -5.17 -9.21 -20.55
N LYS A 76 -6.07 -8.22 -20.57
CA LYS A 76 -6.20 -7.27 -21.69
C LYS A 76 -5.13 -6.18 -21.67
N ALA A 77 -4.80 -5.63 -20.50
CA ALA A 77 -3.89 -4.50 -20.35
C ALA A 77 -2.94 -4.67 -19.14
N PRO A 78 -2.03 -5.66 -19.19
CA PRO A 78 -1.21 -6.05 -18.04
C PRO A 78 -0.36 -4.90 -17.50
N ARG A 79 0.21 -4.07 -18.37
CA ARG A 79 1.05 -2.95 -17.96
C ARG A 79 0.26 -1.91 -17.15
N VAL A 80 -0.91 -1.50 -17.66
CA VAL A 80 -1.76 -0.50 -17.01
C VAL A 80 -2.30 -1.04 -15.69
N TYR A 81 -2.73 -2.31 -15.68
CA TYR A 81 -3.15 -3.01 -14.47
C TYR A 81 -2.07 -2.96 -13.39
N TRP A 82 -0.84 -3.37 -13.69
CA TRP A 82 0.24 -3.42 -12.70
C TRP A 82 0.70 -2.03 -12.23
N ILE A 83 0.69 -1.03 -13.11
CA ILE A 83 0.99 0.35 -12.73
C ILE A 83 -0.02 0.86 -11.68
N ASN A 84 -1.33 0.63 -11.91
CA ASN A 84 -2.35 1.05 -10.96
C ASN A 84 -2.25 0.30 -9.62
N VAL A 85 -2.04 -1.03 -9.65
CA VAL A 85 -1.82 -1.82 -8.43
C VAL A 85 -0.59 -1.32 -7.68
N ALA A 86 0.53 -1.09 -8.37
CA ALA A 86 1.75 -0.56 -7.78
C ALA A 86 1.54 0.85 -7.19
N PHE A 87 0.77 1.69 -7.87
CA PHE A 87 0.41 3.02 -7.38
C PHE A 87 -0.43 2.95 -6.10
N CYS A 88 -1.45 2.10 -6.06
CA CYS A 88 -2.27 1.89 -4.86
C CYS A 88 -1.45 1.37 -3.67
N VAL A 89 -0.53 0.43 -3.89
CA VAL A 89 0.38 -0.06 -2.85
C VAL A 89 1.34 1.06 -2.41
N GLY A 90 1.92 1.79 -3.36
CA GLY A 90 2.88 2.86 -3.12
C GLY A 90 2.29 4.01 -2.31
N ILE A 91 1.12 4.52 -2.72
CA ILE A 91 0.49 5.65 -2.02
C ILE A 91 0.05 5.27 -0.61
N GLY A 92 -0.54 4.08 -0.42
CA GLY A 92 -0.89 3.58 0.92
C GLY A 92 0.35 3.43 1.81
N SER A 93 1.48 2.99 1.26
CA SER A 93 2.76 2.89 1.98
C SER A 93 3.31 4.26 2.38
N VAL A 94 3.26 5.25 1.49
CA VAL A 94 3.68 6.63 1.80
C VAL A 94 2.82 7.23 2.91
N CYS A 95 1.49 7.10 2.80
CA CYS A 95 0.56 7.58 3.83
C CYS A 95 0.80 6.88 5.18
N PHE A 96 1.16 5.60 5.16
CA PHE A 96 1.46 4.83 6.36
C PHE A 96 2.71 5.34 7.08
N VAL A 97 3.80 5.58 6.34
CA VAL A 97 5.02 6.18 6.89
C VAL A 97 4.75 7.59 7.44
N LEU A 98 4.00 8.42 6.71
CA LEU A 98 3.63 9.76 7.19
C LEU A 98 2.79 9.69 8.47
N ASN A 99 1.81 8.79 8.54
CA ASN A 99 0.99 8.61 9.73
C ASN A 99 1.81 8.14 10.93
N LEU A 100 2.83 7.30 10.70
CA LEU A 100 3.76 6.89 11.73
C LEU A 100 4.57 8.07 12.27
N LEU A 101 5.15 8.88 11.38
CA LEU A 101 5.94 10.05 11.75
C LEU A 101 5.10 11.07 12.53
N ILE A 102 3.87 11.34 12.08
CA ILE A 102 2.95 12.26 12.77
C ILE A 102 2.59 11.72 14.15
N SER A 103 2.24 10.44 14.25
CA SER A 103 1.89 9.81 15.53
C SER A 103 3.06 9.85 16.52
N TRP A 104 4.29 9.66 16.02
CA TRP A 104 5.51 9.77 16.81
C TRP A 104 5.75 11.20 17.31
N LEU A 105 5.60 12.20 16.43
CA LEU A 105 5.76 13.61 16.78
C LEU A 105 4.70 14.09 17.79
N VAL A 106 3.47 13.59 17.70
CA VAL A 106 2.38 13.97 18.64
C VAL A 106 2.62 13.38 20.02
N VAL A 107 3.08 12.14 20.11
CA VAL A 107 3.27 11.46 21.40
C VAL A 107 4.55 11.91 22.13
N ASN A 108 5.58 12.36 21.41
CA ASN A 108 6.83 12.88 21.99
C ASN A 108 6.87 14.41 22.16
N ARG A 109 5.75 15.10 21.93
CA ARG A 109 5.57 16.49 22.38
C ARG A 109 5.07 16.51 23.82
#